data_AF-A0A662ALC1-F1
#
_entry.id   AF-A0A662ALC1-F1
#
_cell.length_a   1.000
_cell.length_b   1.000
_cell.length_c   1.000
_cell.angle_alpha   90.00
_cell.angle_beta   90.00
_cell.angle_gamma   90.00
#
_symmetry.space_group_name_H-M   'P 1'
#
loop_
_entity.id
_entity.type
_entity.pdbx_description
1 polymer ?
#
loop_
_entity_poly.entity_id
_entity_poly.type
_entity_poly.pdbx_seq_one_letter_code
_entity_poly.pdbx_strand_id
1 'polypeptide(L)'
;MDKFDTICAIATPPGSGAIAVIRLSGDNAVNIADIVFQSAKKTKKLINQKANTIHFGTITDDNQAIDEVLLSIFKAPHSYTGEDSIEISCHGSNHIQSRILELLINNGARLAQPGEFTLRSFQNGKMDLSQAEAVADLIASSSESTRKVAMNQMRGGFRDEIQDLR
;
A
#
# COMPACT_ATOMS: atom_id res chain seq x y z
N MET A 1 0.72 -18.32 -7.79
CA MET A 1 0.37 -16.95 -7.36
C MET A 1 -0.63 -16.47 -8.40
N ASP A 2 -1.92 -16.44 -8.03
CA ASP A 2 -2.95 -16.04 -8.99
C ASP A 2 -2.73 -14.57 -9.35
N LYS A 3 -2.71 -14.27 -10.64
CA LYS A 3 -2.40 -12.95 -11.20
C LYS A 3 -3.44 -11.87 -10.86
N PHE A 4 -4.45 -12.20 -10.06
CA PHE A 4 -5.67 -11.43 -9.84
C PHE A 4 -6.08 -11.31 -8.36
N ASP A 5 -5.26 -11.81 -7.42
CA ASP A 5 -5.58 -11.66 -5.99
C ASP A 5 -5.26 -10.24 -5.49
N THR A 6 -6.11 -9.72 -4.61
CA THR A 6 -5.87 -8.45 -3.93
C THR A 6 -5.30 -8.73 -2.56
N ILE A 7 -4.16 -8.12 -2.26
CA ILE A 7 -3.46 -8.29 -0.98
C ILE A 7 -3.65 -7.08 -0.09
N CYS A 8 -3.61 -7.30 1.23
CA CYS A 8 -3.63 -6.27 2.25
C CYS A 8 -2.61 -6.54 3.36
N ALA A 9 -2.07 -5.48 3.97
CA ALA A 9 -1.24 -5.57 5.16
C ALA A 9 -1.17 -4.22 5.89
N ILE A 10 -0.79 -4.26 7.17
CA ILE A 10 -0.36 -3.08 7.91
C ILE A 10 1.02 -2.68 7.36
N ALA A 11 1.15 -1.43 6.90
CA ALA A 11 2.35 -0.87 6.28
C ALA A 11 3.21 -0.05 7.25
N THR A 12 2.69 0.27 8.44
CA THR A 12 3.42 0.93 9.53
C THR A 12 4.06 -0.07 10.48
N PRO A 13 5.10 0.34 11.26
CA PRO A 13 5.68 -0.49 12.30
C PRO A 13 4.62 -1.02 13.29
N PRO A 14 4.83 -2.21 13.87
CA PRO A 14 3.89 -2.77 14.85
C PRO A 14 3.86 -1.92 16.12
N GLY A 15 2.68 -1.82 16.73
CA GLY A 15 2.47 -1.11 17.99
C GLY A 15 1.38 -0.05 17.91
N SER A 16 1.27 0.73 18.98
CA SER A 16 0.32 1.85 19.05
C SER A 16 0.96 3.17 18.66
N GLY A 17 0.19 4.02 17.98
CA GLY A 17 0.62 5.34 17.55
C GLY A 17 -0.56 6.23 17.20
N ALA A 18 -0.28 7.48 16.81
CA ALA A 18 -1.34 8.40 16.36
C ALA A 18 -2.01 7.88 15.08
N ILE A 19 -1.21 7.35 14.15
CA ILE A 19 -1.67 6.88 12.85
C ILE A 19 -1.05 5.50 12.57
N ALA A 20 -1.84 4.62 11.98
CA ALA A 20 -1.37 3.43 11.29
C ALA A 20 -1.82 3.48 9.83
N VAL A 21 -1.06 2.85 8.94
CA VAL A 21 -1.41 2.74 7.51
C VAL A 21 -1.66 1.29 7.18
N ILE A 22 -2.82 1.01 6.57
CA ILE A 22 -3.15 -0.29 5.98
C ILE A 22 -3.16 -0.12 4.47
N ARG A 23 -2.38 -0.94 3.77
CA ARG A 23 -2.24 -0.89 2.31
C ARG A 23 -2.97 -2.06 1.67
N LEU A 24 -3.69 -1.79 0.58
CA LEU A 24 -4.21 -2.78 -0.35
C LEU A 24 -3.58 -2.63 -1.74
N SER A 25 -3.39 -3.74 -2.45
CA SER A 25 -2.93 -3.74 -3.84
C SER A 25 -3.53 -4.90 -4.62
N GLY A 26 -3.97 -4.64 -5.85
CA GLY A 26 -4.54 -5.62 -6.78
C GLY A 26 -5.81 -5.10 -7.46
N ASP A 27 -6.32 -5.86 -8.42
CA ASP A 27 -7.42 -5.44 -9.31
C ASP A 27 -8.72 -5.07 -8.58
N ASN A 28 -8.96 -5.66 -7.40
CA ASN A 28 -10.15 -5.38 -6.60
C ASN A 28 -9.89 -4.38 -5.45
N ALA A 29 -8.69 -3.81 -5.32
CA ALA A 29 -8.33 -2.94 -4.20
C ALA A 29 -9.30 -1.75 -4.04
N VAL A 30 -9.64 -1.07 -5.15
CA VAL A 30 -10.57 0.08 -5.13
C VAL A 30 -12.00 -0.37 -4.86
N ASN A 31 -12.41 -1.54 -5.38
CA ASN A 31 -13.77 -2.08 -5.17
C ASN A 31 -13.98 -2.48 -3.71
N ILE A 32 -13.03 -3.23 -3.14
CA ILE A 32 -13.06 -3.64 -1.72
C ILE A 32 -13.12 -2.39 -0.83
N ALA A 33 -12.29 -1.39 -1.13
CA ALA A 33 -12.33 -0.13 -0.41
C ALA A 33 -13.68 0.60 -0.55
N ASP A 34 -14.30 0.65 -1.73
CA ASP A 34 -15.60 1.31 -1.95
C ASP A 34 -16.76 0.64 -1.18
N ILE A 35 -16.65 -0.66 -0.89
CA ILE A 35 -17.63 -1.41 -0.09
C ILE A 35 -17.54 -1.01 1.38
N VAL A 36 -16.32 -0.98 1.93
CA VAL A 36 -16.11 -0.81 3.39
C VAL A 36 -16.02 0.67 3.81
N PHE A 37 -15.80 1.58 2.87
CA PHE A 37 -15.62 3.00 3.13
C PHE A 37 -16.88 3.81 2.83
N GLN A 38 -17.31 4.58 3.83
CA GLN A 38 -18.33 5.58 3.69
C GLN A 38 -17.71 6.98 3.64
N SER A 39 -17.80 7.67 2.50
CA SER A 39 -17.30 9.05 2.42
C SER A 39 -18.12 9.99 3.29
N ALA A 40 -17.46 10.97 3.91
CA ALA A 40 -18.14 12.07 4.61
C ALA A 40 -19.11 12.86 3.69
N LYS A 41 -18.89 12.82 2.37
CA LYS A 41 -19.84 13.29 1.36
C LYS A 41 -20.70 12.11 0.89
N LYS A 42 -21.96 12.04 1.34
CA LYS A 42 -22.87 10.88 1.19
C LYS A 42 -22.99 10.28 -0.22
N THR A 43 -22.81 11.07 -1.28
CA THR A 43 -22.95 10.62 -2.68
C THR A 43 -21.63 10.23 -3.35
N LYS A 44 -20.50 10.33 -2.65
CA LYS A 44 -19.16 10.12 -3.21
C LYS A 44 -18.75 8.65 -3.12
N LYS A 45 -18.65 7.99 -4.27
CA LYS A 45 -18.06 6.65 -4.42
C LYS A 45 -16.58 6.74 -4.78
N LEU A 46 -15.73 5.96 -4.13
CA LEU A 46 -14.28 5.84 -4.35
C LEU A 46 -13.95 5.35 -5.76
N ILE A 47 -14.72 4.40 -6.29
CA ILE A 47 -14.46 3.84 -7.63
C ILE A 47 -14.45 4.91 -8.73
N ASN A 48 -15.29 5.94 -8.57
CA ASN A 48 -15.44 7.07 -9.48
C ASN A 48 -14.42 8.20 -9.26
N GLN A 49 -13.52 8.06 -8.30
CA GLN A 49 -12.55 9.10 -7.96
C GLN A 49 -11.29 8.98 -8.83
N LYS A 50 -10.59 10.10 -8.96
CA LYS A 50 -9.32 10.16 -9.67
C LYS A 50 -8.22 9.47 -8.86
N ALA A 51 -7.14 9.07 -9.53
CA ALA A 51 -5.93 8.62 -8.84
C ALA A 51 -5.25 9.81 -8.13
N ASN A 52 -4.38 9.48 -7.18
CA ASN A 52 -3.55 10.42 -6.41
C ASN A 52 -4.38 11.47 -5.64
N THR A 53 -5.55 11.07 -5.15
CA THR A 53 -6.41 11.91 -4.30
C THR A 53 -6.65 11.27 -2.94
N ILE A 54 -6.93 12.12 -1.95
CA ILE A 54 -7.21 11.73 -0.57
C ILE A 54 -8.70 11.97 -0.26
N HIS A 55 -9.28 11.02 0.49
CA HIS A 55 -10.71 10.95 0.78
C HIS A 55 -10.91 10.79 2.28
N PHE A 56 -11.61 11.74 2.88
CA PHE A 56 -12.03 11.64 4.28
C PHE A 56 -13.39 10.92 4.38
N GLY A 57 -13.51 10.06 5.38
CA GLY A 57 -14.72 9.29 5.65
C GLY A 57 -14.51 8.28 6.77
N THR A 58 -15.37 7.29 6.83
CA THR A 58 -15.44 6.31 7.92
C THR A 58 -15.36 4.91 7.32
N ILE A 59 -14.56 4.03 7.93
CA ILE A 59 -14.64 2.59 7.66
C ILE A 59 -15.79 2.02 8.50
N THR A 60 -16.69 1.29 7.84
CA THR A 60 -17.90 0.76 8.46
C THR A 60 -18.05 -0.73 8.19
N ASP A 61 -18.52 -1.48 9.19
CA ASP A 61 -18.89 -2.88 9.10
C ASP A 61 -20.35 -3.02 9.55
N ASP A 62 -21.26 -3.47 8.66
CA ASP A 62 -22.69 -3.58 8.93
C ASP A 62 -23.35 -2.34 9.59
N ASN A 63 -22.99 -1.14 9.13
CA ASN A 63 -23.39 0.17 9.67
C ASN A 63 -22.78 0.56 11.05
N GLN A 64 -21.90 -0.26 11.60
CA GLN A 64 -21.08 0.12 12.74
C GLN A 64 -19.80 0.81 12.26
N ALA A 65 -19.58 2.04 12.72
CA ALA A 65 -18.33 2.74 12.46
C ALA A 65 -17.18 2.06 13.21
N ILE A 66 -16.13 1.69 12.48
CA ILE A 66 -14.87 1.20 13.04
C ILE A 66 -13.96 2.38 13.35
N ASP A 67 -13.74 3.25 12.36
CA ASP A 67 -12.85 4.40 12.50
C ASP A 67 -13.08 5.49 11.45
N GLU A 68 -12.75 6.74 11.79
CA GLU A 68 -12.62 7.84 10.84
C GLU A 68 -11.22 7.84 10.23
N VAL A 69 -11.14 7.82 8.90
CA VAL A 69 -9.89 7.58 8.17
C VAL A 69 -9.66 8.59 7.06
N LEU A 70 -8.40 8.70 6.66
CA LEU A 70 -8.02 9.25 5.36
C LEU A 70 -7.65 8.09 4.43
N LEU A 71 -8.26 8.08 3.25
CA LEU A 71 -8.05 7.05 2.25
C LEU A 71 -7.41 7.66 1.00
N SER A 72 -6.22 7.18 0.65
CA SER A 72 -5.49 7.57 -0.57
C SER A 72 -5.73 6.55 -1.67
N ILE A 73 -6.04 7.03 -2.88
CA ILE A 73 -6.29 6.18 -4.04
C ILE A 73 -5.14 6.29 -5.02
N PHE A 74 -4.59 5.14 -5.45
CA PHE A 74 -3.64 5.03 -6.55
C PHE A 74 -4.22 4.07 -7.58
N LYS A 75 -4.21 4.46 -8.86
CA LYS A 75 -4.68 3.60 -9.95
C LYS A 75 -3.51 3.14 -10.80
N ALA A 76 -3.59 1.93 -11.34
CA ALA A 76 -2.59 1.39 -12.26
C ALA A 76 -2.40 2.33 -13.47
N PRO A 77 -1.17 2.49 -13.98
CA PRO A 77 0.10 1.93 -13.49
C PRO A 77 0.82 2.82 -12.44
N HIS A 78 0.15 3.86 -11.92
CA HIS A 78 0.76 4.94 -11.13
C HIS A 78 0.66 4.71 -9.61
N SER A 79 0.98 3.50 -9.17
CA SER A 79 1.11 3.11 -7.77
C SER A 79 2.51 2.53 -7.48
N TYR A 80 2.76 2.14 -6.22
CA TYR A 80 4.00 1.48 -5.82
C TYR A 80 4.17 0.12 -6.52
N THR A 81 3.13 -0.72 -6.48
CA THR A 81 3.14 -2.06 -7.10
C THR A 81 2.95 -2.02 -8.60
N GLY A 82 2.43 -0.92 -9.15
CA GLY A 82 1.97 -0.84 -10.55
C GLY A 82 0.52 -1.29 -10.75
N GLU A 83 -0.15 -1.78 -9.69
CA GLU A 83 -1.56 -2.17 -9.69
C GLU A 83 -2.45 -1.04 -9.15
N ASP A 84 -3.77 -1.23 -9.16
CA ASP A 84 -4.64 -0.43 -8.31
C ASP A 84 -4.27 -0.64 -6.84
N SER A 85 -4.21 0.45 -6.06
CA SER A 85 -3.81 0.40 -4.66
C SER A 85 -4.55 1.43 -3.82
N ILE A 86 -4.82 1.06 -2.58
CA ILE A 86 -5.46 1.92 -1.58
C ILE A 86 -4.57 1.97 -0.35
N GLU A 87 -4.44 3.14 0.26
CA GLU A 87 -3.85 3.30 1.58
C GLU A 87 -4.88 3.91 2.53
N ILE A 88 -5.13 3.23 3.63
CA ILE A 88 -6.05 3.64 4.69
C ILE A 88 -5.21 4.11 5.87
N SER A 89 -5.18 5.41 6.10
CA SER A 89 -4.59 6.03 7.29
C SER A 89 -5.67 6.12 8.37
N CYS A 90 -5.55 5.25 9.38
CA CYS A 90 -6.47 5.13 10.51
C CYS A 90 -5.76 5.49 11.82
N HIS A 91 -6.51 5.58 12.91
CA HIS A 91 -5.92 5.68 14.24
C HIS A 91 -5.06 4.45 14.53
N GLY A 92 -3.88 4.66 15.11
CA GLY A 92 -2.89 3.61 15.37
C GLY A 92 -3.24 2.69 16.55
N SER A 93 -4.50 2.35 16.78
CA SER A 93 -4.91 1.34 17.76
C SER A 93 -4.76 -0.06 17.17
N ASN A 94 -4.11 -0.99 17.88
CA ASN A 94 -4.00 -2.40 17.45
C ASN A 94 -5.38 -3.02 17.18
N HIS A 95 -6.38 -2.67 17.99
CA HIS A 95 -7.74 -3.17 17.81
C HIS A 95 -8.36 -2.66 16.50
N ILE A 96 -8.23 -1.36 16.21
CA ILE A 96 -8.72 -0.76 14.96
C ILE A 96 -8.02 -1.39 13.75
N GLN A 97 -6.69 -1.51 13.82
CA GLN A 97 -5.89 -2.11 12.76
C GLN A 97 -6.35 -3.54 12.44
N SER A 98 -6.51 -4.39 13.45
CA SER A 98 -7.01 -5.76 13.27
C SER A 98 -8.42 -5.81 12.70
N ARG A 99 -9.34 -4.96 13.19
CA ARG A 99 -10.73 -4.95 12.70
C ARG A 99 -10.83 -4.49 11.25
N ILE A 100 -10.07 -3.48 10.84
CA ILE A 100 -10.00 -3.06 9.44
C ILE A 100 -9.40 -4.20 8.59
N LEU A 101 -8.31 -4.82 9.03
CA LEU A 101 -7.67 -5.90 8.28
C LEU A 101 -8.60 -7.12 8.09
N GLU A 102 -9.30 -7.55 9.14
CA GLU A 102 -10.34 -8.59 9.08
C GLU A 102 -11.45 -8.22 8.09
N LEU A 103 -11.94 -6.98 8.15
CA LEU A 103 -12.98 -6.50 7.25
C LEU A 103 -12.54 -6.54 5.78
N LEU A 104 -11.30 -6.14 5.48
CA LEU A 104 -10.76 -6.22 4.11
C LEU A 104 -10.66 -7.67 3.62
N ILE A 105 -10.23 -8.59 4.50
CA ILE A 105 -10.13 -10.03 4.18
C ILE A 105 -11.51 -10.61 3.89
N ASN A 106 -12.50 -10.30 4.73
CA ASN A 106 -13.88 -10.76 4.57
C ASN A 106 -14.51 -10.26 3.26
N ASN A 107 -14.02 -9.15 2.72
CA ASN A 107 -14.46 -8.57 1.44
C ASN A 107 -13.61 -9.00 0.24
N GLY A 108 -12.72 -9.99 0.39
CA GLY A 108 -12.03 -10.64 -0.73
C GLY A 108 -10.55 -10.27 -0.90
N ALA A 109 -9.96 -9.52 0.05
CA ALA A 109 -8.51 -9.42 0.12
C ALA A 109 -7.92 -10.67 0.81
N ARG A 110 -6.61 -10.92 0.63
CA ARG A 110 -5.85 -11.78 1.53
C ARG A 110 -4.70 -11.03 2.19
N LEU A 111 -4.10 -11.62 3.21
CA LEU A 111 -2.87 -11.10 3.79
C LEU A 111 -1.72 -11.21 2.80
N ALA A 112 -0.96 -10.13 2.66
CA ALA A 112 0.28 -10.12 1.89
C ALA A 112 1.35 -11.01 2.53
N GLN A 113 2.15 -11.67 1.72
CA GLN A 113 3.38 -12.34 2.16
C GLN A 113 4.49 -11.31 2.43
N PRO A 114 5.52 -11.67 3.21
CA PRO A 114 6.69 -10.81 3.42
C PRO A 114 7.31 -10.36 2.09
N GLY A 115 7.46 -9.04 1.91
CA GLY A 115 8.04 -8.45 0.70
C GLY A 115 7.14 -8.48 -0.54
N GLU A 116 5.91 -8.97 -0.44
CA GLU A 116 5.05 -9.21 -1.63
C GLU A 116 4.74 -7.92 -2.41
N PHE A 117 4.53 -6.79 -1.74
CA PHE A 117 4.32 -5.50 -2.43
C PHE A 117 5.53 -5.10 -3.29
N THR A 118 6.74 -5.24 -2.76
CA THR A 118 7.98 -4.94 -3.49
C THR A 118 8.21 -5.94 -4.63
N LEU A 119 7.90 -7.22 -4.39
CA LEU A 119 7.96 -8.26 -5.42
C LEU A 119 7.03 -7.94 -6.60
N ARG A 120 5.78 -7.51 -6.33
CA ARG A 120 4.84 -7.09 -7.39
C ARG A 120 5.33 -5.87 -8.15
N SER A 121 5.91 -4.89 -7.46
CA SER A 121 6.56 -3.74 -8.08
C SER A 121 7.65 -4.16 -9.08
N PHE A 122 8.52 -5.09 -8.68
CA PHE A 122 9.53 -5.68 -9.58
C PHE A 122 8.88 -6.42 -10.77
N GLN A 123 7.90 -7.29 -10.52
CA GLN A 123 7.22 -8.07 -11.56
C GLN A 123 6.48 -7.19 -12.58
N ASN A 124 5.94 -6.06 -12.15
CA ASN A 124 5.27 -5.08 -13.00
C ASN A 124 6.25 -4.09 -13.67
N GLY A 125 7.56 -4.31 -13.55
CA GLY A 125 8.59 -3.51 -14.21
C GLY A 125 8.74 -2.08 -13.67
N LYS A 126 8.20 -1.81 -12.47
CA LYS A 126 8.31 -0.50 -11.80
C LYS A 126 9.72 -0.25 -11.27
N MET A 127 10.44 -1.33 -10.98
CA MET A 127 11.81 -1.34 -10.48
C MET A 127 12.50 -2.64 -10.91
N ASP A 128 13.82 -2.65 -10.98
CA ASP A 128 14.61 -3.88 -11.14
C ASP A 128 14.91 -4.56 -9.80
N LEU A 129 15.59 -5.71 -9.84
CA LEU A 129 15.90 -6.51 -8.65
C LEU A 129 16.82 -5.75 -7.68
N SER A 130 17.82 -5.02 -8.20
CA SER A 130 18.74 -4.25 -7.37
C SER A 130 18.01 -3.11 -6.64
N GLN A 131 17.07 -2.46 -7.31
CA GLN A 131 16.21 -1.44 -6.70
C GLN A 131 15.28 -2.05 -5.65
N ALA A 132 14.74 -3.24 -5.89
CA ALA A 132 13.90 -3.96 -4.93
C ALA A 132 14.67 -4.33 -3.65
N GLU A 133 15.91 -4.80 -3.77
CA GLU A 133 16.79 -5.09 -2.63
C GLU A 133 17.11 -3.81 -1.83
N ALA A 134 17.41 -2.72 -2.52
CA ALA A 134 17.70 -1.43 -1.88
C ALA A 134 16.55 -0.86 -1.06
N VAL A 135 15.30 -1.25 -1.33
CA VAL A 135 14.16 -0.87 -0.47
C VAL A 135 14.34 -1.45 0.93
N ALA A 136 14.72 -2.72 1.05
CA ALA A 136 14.95 -3.36 2.34
C ALA A 136 16.14 -2.73 3.07
N ASP A 137 17.24 -2.47 2.35
CA ASP A 137 18.43 -1.82 2.90
C ASP A 137 18.14 -0.42 3.40
N LEU A 138 17.33 0.35 2.67
CA LEU A 138 16.94 1.70 3.07
C LEU A 138 16.12 1.69 4.37
N ILE A 139 15.15 0.77 4.47
CA ILE A 139 14.32 0.60 5.67
C ILE A 139 15.17 0.19 6.88
N ALA A 140 16.16 -0.68 6.68
CA ALA A 140 17.05 -1.17 7.73
C ALA A 140 18.23 -0.23 8.06
N SER A 141 18.45 0.82 7.25
CA SER A 141 19.63 1.68 7.39
C SER A 141 19.69 2.37 8.76
N SER A 142 20.84 2.27 9.42
CA SER A 142 21.11 2.84 10.75
C SER A 142 22.25 3.87 10.74
N SER A 143 22.84 4.14 9.57
CA SER A 143 23.89 5.14 9.38
C SER A 143 23.66 5.95 8.10
N GLU A 144 24.15 7.19 8.10
CA GLU A 144 24.03 8.09 6.94
C GLU A 144 24.71 7.53 5.68
N SER A 145 25.80 6.77 5.84
CA SER A 145 26.49 6.12 4.73
C SER A 145 25.64 5.00 4.11
N THR A 146 25.09 4.10 4.92
CA THR A 146 24.22 3.00 4.43
C THR A 146 22.96 3.55 3.78
N ARG A 147 22.34 4.59 4.37
CA ARG A 147 21.21 5.30 3.78
C ARG A 147 21.52 5.89 2.40
N LYS A 148 22.68 6.53 2.22
CA LYS A 148 23.10 7.11 0.93
C LYS A 148 23.30 6.05 -0.15
N VAL A 149 23.95 4.94 0.19
CA VAL A 149 24.18 3.82 -0.75
C VAL A 149 22.84 3.24 -1.21
N ALA A 150 21.95 2.90 -0.27
CA ALA A 150 20.63 2.35 -0.59
C ALA A 150 19.79 3.33 -1.43
N MET A 151 19.83 4.63 -1.11
CA MET A 151 19.14 5.66 -1.90
C MET A 151 19.66 5.77 -3.34
N ASN A 152 20.98 5.68 -3.54
CA ASN A 152 21.58 5.74 -4.89
C ASN A 152 21.17 4.52 -5.72
N GLN A 153 21.19 3.33 -5.12
CA GLN A 153 20.74 2.10 -5.77
C GLN A 153 19.24 2.16 -6.10
N MET A 154 18.40 2.61 -5.18
CA MET A 154 16.95 2.77 -5.40
C MET A 154 16.64 3.70 -6.59
N ARG A 155 17.46 4.74 -6.82
CA ARG A 155 17.32 5.68 -7.94
C ARG A 155 17.78 5.13 -9.29
N GLY A 156 18.28 3.90 -9.35
CA GLY A 156 18.75 3.26 -10.59
C GLY A 156 20.25 3.32 -10.81
N GLY A 157 21.04 3.73 -9.81
CA GLY A 157 22.50 3.92 -9.97
C GLY A 157 23.24 2.75 -10.61
N PHE A 158 22.96 1.51 -10.19
CA PHE A 158 23.58 0.33 -10.81
C PHE A 158 22.95 -0.08 -12.15
N ARG A 159 21.67 0.24 -12.37
CA ARG A 159 20.99 -0.09 -13.62
C ARG A 159 21.60 0.69 -14.77
N ASP A 160 21.83 1.99 -14.57
CA ASP A 160 22.43 2.87 -15.57
C ASP A 160 23.86 2.40 -15.89
N GLU A 161 24.67 2.09 -14.86
CA GLU A 161 26.03 1.57 -15.03
C GLU A 161 26.09 0.21 -15.75
N ILE A 162 25.18 -0.73 -15.43
CA ILE A 162 25.11 -2.04 -16.10
C ILE A 162 24.60 -1.92 -17.53
N GLN A 163 23.68 -0.99 -17.78
CA GLN A 163 23.15 -0.73 -19.12
C GLN A 163 24.22 -0.11 -20.04
N ASP A 164 25.10 0.74 -19.51
CA ASP A 164 26.22 1.31 -20.26
C ASP A 164 27.31 0.28 -20.63
N LEU A 165 27.37 -0.85 -19.91
CA LEU A 165 28.35 -1.93 -20.13
C LEU A 165 27.83 -3.06 -21.05
N ARG A 166 26.56 -3.01 -21.48
CA ARG A 166 25.91 -4.03 -22.32
C ARG A 166 25.79 -3.60 -23.77
#